data_AF-A0A961GKV7-F1
#
_entry.id   AF-A0A961GKV7-F1
#
_cell.length_a   1.000
_cell.length_b   1.000
_cell.length_c   1.000
_cell.angle_alpha   90.00
_cell.angle_beta   90.00
_cell.angle_gamma   90.00
#
_symmetry.space_group_name_H-M   'P 1'
#
loop_
_entity.id
_entity.type
_entity.pdbx_description
1 polymer ?
#
loop_
_entity_poly.entity_id
_entity_poly.type
_entity_poly.pdbx_seq_one_letter_code
_entity_poly.pdbx_strand_id
1 'polypeptide(L)' 'EMDVWQTSLVNPDFAAYARLCGAQGLRVDRPDQLDAALTEALAHAGPSLVAITSDVALV' A
#
# COMPACT_ATOMS: atom_id res chain seq x y z
N GLU A 1 19.02 -11.13 -16.51
CA GLU A 1 17.76 -11.81 -16.15
C GLU A 1 17.86 -12.19 -14.69
N MET A 2 16.95 -11.69 -13.86
CA MET A 2 16.91 -12.06 -12.44
C MET A 2 16.02 -13.29 -12.36
N ASP A 3 16.59 -14.46 -12.08
CA ASP A 3 15.81 -15.67 -11.84
C ASP A 3 15.08 -15.53 -10.50
N VAL A 4 13.85 -15.04 -10.55
CA VAL A 4 12.99 -14.83 -9.39
C VAL A 4 12.45 -16.19 -8.95
N TRP A 5 13.13 -16.82 -7.98
CA TRP A 5 12.65 -18.02 -7.26
C TRP A 5 11.47 -17.73 -6.31
N GLN A 6 10.67 -16.68 -6.55
CA GLN A 6 9.54 -16.33 -5.68
C GLN A 6 8.28 -17.05 -6.14
N THR A 7 7.60 -17.68 -5.19
CA THR A 7 6.22 -18.14 -5.37
C THR A 7 5.34 -16.95 -5.75
N SER A 8 4.51 -17.11 -6.80
CA SER A 8 3.52 -16.10 -7.18
C SER A 8 2.62 -15.74 -5.98
N LEU A 9 2.49 -14.45 -5.69
CA LEU A 9 1.61 -13.93 -4.65
C LEU A 9 0.51 -13.09 -5.28
N VAL A 10 -0.74 -13.54 -5.13
CA VAL A 10 -1.91 -12.75 -5.53
C VAL A 10 -2.26 -11.81 -4.39
N ASN A 11 -1.89 -10.54 -4.53
CA ASN A 11 -2.18 -9.52 -3.52
C ASN A 11 -3.65 -9.07 -3.62
N PRO A 12 -4.42 -9.09 -2.51
CA PRO A 12 -5.72 -8.43 -2.45
C PRO A 12 -5.55 -6.91 -2.42
N ASP A 13 -6.68 -6.19 -2.54
CA ASP A 13 -6.69 -4.76 -2.24
C ASP A 13 -6.59 -4.54 -0.72
N PHE A 14 -5.36 -4.31 -0.23
CA PHE A 14 -5.10 -4.07 1.18
C PHE A 14 -5.75 -2.79 1.72
N ALA A 15 -5.92 -1.76 0.88
CA ALA A 15 -6.60 -0.54 1.28
C ALA A 15 -8.11 -0.78 1.45
N ALA A 16 -8.72 -1.62 0.61
CA ALA A 16 -10.08 -2.09 0.82
C ALA A 16 -10.19 -2.97 2.07
N TYR A 17 -9.23 -3.87 2.30
CA TYR A 17 -9.20 -4.71 3.50
C TYR A 17 -9.15 -3.88 4.79
N ALA A 18 -8.29 -2.86 4.86
CA ALA A 18 -8.22 -1.97 6.02
C ALA A 18 -9.57 -1.29 6.31
N ARG A 19 -10.24 -0.80 5.26
CA ARG A 19 -11.59 -0.21 5.37
C ARG A 19 -12.62 -1.19 5.87
N LEU A 20 -12.60 -2.44 5.41
CA LEU A 20 -13.48 -3.51 5.89
C LEU A 20 -13.27 -3.83 7.37
N CYS A 21 -12.04 -3.68 7.86
CA CYS A 21 -11.70 -3.86 9.28
C CYS A 21 -11.98 -2.62 10.14
N GLY A 22 -12.51 -1.53 9.56
CA GLY A 22 -12.83 -0.29 10.28
C GLY A 22 -11.65 0.68 10.44
N ALA A 23 -10.54 0.44 9.76
CA ALA A 23 -9.40 1.36 9.68
C ALA A 23 -9.49 2.26 8.44
N GLN A 24 -8.69 3.33 8.41
CA GLN A 24 -8.47 4.07 7.16
C GLN A 24 -7.58 3.25 6.23
N GLY A 25 -7.95 3.18 4.95
CA GLY A 25 -7.18 2.49 3.92
C GLY A 25 -6.92 3.40 2.72
N LEU A 26 -5.65 3.63 2.42
CA LEU A 26 -5.18 4.46 1.31
C LEU A 26 -4.33 3.63 0.36
N ARG A 27 -4.35 3.98 -0.93
CA ARG A 27 -3.57 3.31 -1.97
C ARG A 27 -2.74 4.34 -2.74
N VAL A 28 -1.47 4.03 -2.94
CA VAL A 28 -0.50 4.84 -3.67
C VAL A 28 0.02 4.00 -4.83
N ASP A 29 -0.35 4.39 -6.05
CA ASP A 29 0.11 3.72 -7.27
C ASP A 29 1.15 4.56 -8.03
N ARG A 30 1.32 5.83 -7.64
CA ARG A 30 2.30 6.74 -8.26
C ARG A 30 3.07 7.53 -7.20
N PRO A 31 4.36 7.87 -7.47
CA PRO A 31 5.18 8.62 -6.52
C PRO A 31 4.59 9.97 -6.09
N ASP A 32 3.89 10.68 -6.97
CA ASP A 32 3.27 11.99 -6.69
C ASP A 32 2.14 11.92 -5.66
N GLN A 33 1.63 10.73 -5.35
CA GLN A 33 0.55 10.53 -4.39
C GLN A 33 1.07 10.25 -2.96
N LEU A 34 2.36 9.92 -2.82
CA LEU A 34 2.92 9.39 -1.58
C LEU A 34 2.82 10.39 -0.42
N ASP A 35 3.30 11.62 -0.63
CA ASP A 35 3.33 12.65 0.42
C ASP A 35 1.92 12.99 0.92
N ALA A 36 0.96 13.09 -0.01
CA ALA A 36 -0.44 13.36 0.33
C ALA A 36 -1.06 12.20 1.12
N ALA A 37 -0.86 10.96 0.69
CA ALA A 37 -1.40 9.78 1.36
C ALA A 37 -0.80 9.58 2.76
N LEU A 38 0.51 9.81 2.93
CA LEU A 38 1.14 9.74 4.24
C LEU A 38 0.65 10.86 5.17
N THR A 39 0.50 12.08 4.65
CA THR A 39 -0.05 13.21 5.42
C THR A 39 -1.46 12.90 5.91
N GLU A 40 -2.31 12.37 5.04
CA GLU A 40 -3.69 11.97 5.40
C GLU A 40 -3.70 10.83 6.43
N ALA A 41 -2.91 9.78 6.21
CA ALA A 41 -2.81 8.62 7.10
C ALA A 41 -2.35 8.98 8.52
N LEU A 42 -1.39 9.90 8.62
CA LEU A 42 -0.83 10.35 9.90
C LEU A 42 -1.77 11.33 10.62
N ALA A 43 -2.58 12.09 9.89
CA ALA A 43 -3.59 12.97 10.47
C ALA A 43 -4.85 12.21 10.95
N HIS A 44 -5.03 10.95 10.55
CA HIS A 44 -6.18 10.14 10.93
C HIS A 44 -6.15 9.77 12.41
N ALA A 45 -7.22 10.12 13.13
CA ALA A 45 -7.41 9.74 14.52
C ALA A 45 -7.88 8.28 14.63
N GLY A 46 -6.97 7.34 14.38
CA GLY A 46 -7.25 5.90 14.38
C GLY A 46 -6.21 5.09 13.64
N PRO A 47 -6.37 3.76 13.54
CA PRO A 47 -5.49 2.93 12.72
C PRO A 47 -5.63 3.29 11.23
N SER A 48 -4.51 3.42 10.55
CA SER A 48 -4.43 3.67 9.11
C SER A 48 -3.47 2.70 8.42
N LEU A 49 -3.79 2.33 7.18
CA LEU A 49 -2.95 1.51 6.30
C LEU A 49 -2.78 2.23 4.97
N VAL A 50 -1.53 2.37 4.53
CA VAL A 50 -1.16 2.89 3.21
C VAL A 50 -0.53 1.77 2.39
N ALA A 51 -1.23 1.32 1.35
CA ALA A 51 -0.74 0.31 0.41
C ALA A 51 0.01 1.01 -0.73
N ILE A 52 1.32 0.75 -0.84
CA ILE A 52 2.20 1.37 -1.83
C ILE A 52 2.61 0.34 -2.86
N THR A 53 2.31 0.59 -4.13
CA THR A 53 2.85 -0.19 -5.24
C THR A 53 4.29 0.25 -5.51
N SER A 54 5.24 -0.67 -5.37
CA SER A 54 6.67 -0.43 -5.65
C SER A 54 7.20 -1.42 -6.68
N ASP A 55 8.25 -1.02 -7.40
CA ASP A 55 8.96 -1.89 -8.32
C ASP A 55 9.65 -3.02 -7.55
N VAL A 56 9.37 -4.27 -7.92
CA VAL A 56 9.93 -5.48 -7.29
C VAL A 56 11.41 -5.69 -7.62
N ALA A 57 11.94 -5.05 -8.68
CA ALA A 57 13.33 -5.18 -9.10
C ALA A 57 14.28 -4.19 -8.38
N LEU A 58 13.72 -3.23 -7.65
CA LEU A 58 14.47 -2.17 -6.96
C LEU A 58 14.38 -2.25 -5.43
N VAL A 59 13.87 -3.37 -4.89
CA VAL A 59 13.83 -3.69 -3.45
C VAL A 59 15.00 -4.58 -3.06
#